data_AF-A0A9W8IV19-F1
#
_entry.id   AF-A0A9W8IV19-F1
#
_cell.length_a   1.000
_cell.length_b   1.000
_cell.length_c   1.000
_cell.angle_alpha   90.00
_cell.angle_beta   90.00
_cell.angle_gamma   90.00
#
_symmetry.space_group_name_H-M   'P 1'
#
loop_
_entity.id
_entity.type
_entity.pdbx_description
1 polymer ?
#
loop_
_entity_poly.entity_id
_entity_poly.type
_entity_poly.pdbx_seq_one_letter_code
_entity_poly.pdbx_strand_id
1 'polypeptide(L)'
;MVSPYLPHALYAIAVTSLSIHISNQKKSSEEERTRLETRISILQQVRDQLRNTDKPVSWDEIERLKKLARPTQTEGEDKSDGRVLPEVKLSWTDVFYGRKLPKEEDEVVLSEWDKKDLEKLKSELEGKS
;
A
#
# COMPACT_ATOMS: atom_id res chain seq x y z
N MET A 1 -43.13 14.51 2.83
CA MET A 1 -42.48 15.50 3.73
C MET A 1 -41.07 15.03 3.99
N VAL A 2 -40.06 15.82 3.62
CA VAL A 2 -38.64 15.45 3.82
C VAL A 2 -38.37 15.45 5.32
N SER A 3 -37.85 14.34 5.85
CA SER A 3 -37.49 14.24 7.26
C SER A 3 -36.51 15.35 7.63
N PRO A 4 -36.74 16.13 8.71
CA PRO A 4 -35.91 17.29 9.08
C PRO A 4 -34.45 16.92 9.42
N TYR A 5 -34.15 15.63 9.57
CA TYR A 5 -32.81 15.11 9.85
C TYR A 5 -31.99 14.80 8.59
N LEU A 6 -32.62 14.74 7.42
CA LEU A 6 -31.94 14.39 6.16
C LEU A 6 -30.81 15.39 5.81
N PRO A 7 -31.02 16.72 5.92
CA PRO A 7 -29.94 17.69 5.65
C PRO A 7 -28.79 17.53 6.65
N HIS A 8 -29.09 17.31 7.94
CA HIS A 8 -28.09 17.13 8.98
C HIS A 8 -27.22 15.89 8.76
N ALA A 9 -27.83 14.78 8.33
CA ALA A 9 -27.10 13.57 7.98
C ALA A 9 -26.16 13.79 6.78
N LEU A 10 -26.63 14.49 5.74
CA LEU A 10 -25.80 14.81 4.57
C LEU A 10 -24.62 15.71 4.92
N TYR A 11 -24.83 16.72 5.77
CA TYR A 11 -23.74 17.58 6.25
C TYR A 11 -22.74 16.80 7.10
N ALA A 12 -23.20 15.94 8.01
CA ALA A 12 -22.32 15.10 8.82
C ALA A 12 -21.47 14.17 7.94
N ILE A 13 -22.08 13.55 6.93
CA ILE A 13 -21.39 12.70 5.97
C ILE A 13 -20.36 13.48 5.15
N ALA A 14 -20.70 14.68 4.67
CA ALA A 14 -19.78 15.50 3.89
C ALA A 14 -18.57 15.94 4.73
N VAL A 15 -18.80 16.33 5.99
CA VAL A 15 -17.72 16.75 6.90
C VAL A 15 -16.79 15.60 7.25
N THR A 16 -17.33 14.41 7.55
CA THR A 16 -16.50 13.23 7.86
C THR A 16 -15.74 12.75 6.64
N SER A 17 -16.40 12.68 5.48
CA SER A 17 -15.79 12.38 4.18
C SER A 17 -14.60 13.29 3.87
N LEU A 18 -14.81 14.61 3.98
CA LEU A 18 -13.77 15.60 3.71
C LEU A 18 -12.62 15.52 4.72
N SER A 19 -12.94 15.31 5.99
CA SER A 19 -11.93 15.17 7.05
C SER A 19 -11.01 13.98 6.81
N ILE A 20 -11.58 12.82 6.46
CA ILE A 20 -10.82 11.61 6.14
C ILE A 20 -9.96 11.83 4.90
N HIS A 21 -10.53 12.45 3.85
CA HIS A 21 -9.80 12.70 2.61
C HIS A 21 -8.57 13.58 2.83
N ILE A 22 -8.73 14.70 3.53
CA ILE A 22 -7.62 15.62 3.84
C ILE A 22 -6.58 14.94 4.71
N SER A 23 -7.00 14.16 5.71
CA SER A 23 -6.09 13.40 6.57
C SER A 23 -5.24 12.40 5.77
N ASN A 24 -5.86 11.69 4.84
CA ASN A 24 -5.16 10.74 3.98
C ASN A 24 -4.20 11.44 3.03
N GLN A 25 -4.60 12.57 2.43
CA GLN A 25 -3.74 13.35 1.53
C GLN A 25 -2.52 13.92 2.28
N LYS A 26 -2.70 14.38 3.51
CA LYS A 26 -1.60 14.83 4.35
C LYS A 26 -0.61 13.69 4.60
N LYS A 27 -1.12 12.52 4.98
CA LYS A 27 -0.29 11.35 5.27
C LYS A 27 0.47 10.87 4.03
N SER A 28 -0.17 10.78 2.87
CA SER A 28 0.49 10.39 1.62
C SER A 28 1.59 11.38 1.23
N SER A 29 1.35 12.69 1.41
CA SER A 29 2.36 13.71 1.15
C SER A 29 3.56 13.62 2.12
N GLU A 30 3.32 13.31 3.39
CA GLU A 30 4.39 13.06 4.37
C GLU A 30 5.22 11.82 4.00
N GLU A 31 4.58 10.72 3.61
CA GLU A 31 5.25 9.50 3.15
C GLU A 31 6.10 9.75 1.89
N GLU A 32 5.56 10.49 0.92
CA GLU A 32 6.31 10.91 -0.29
C GLU A 32 7.53 11.76 0.06
N ARG A 33 7.37 12.72 0.98
CA ARG A 33 8.48 13.57 1.44
C ARG A 33 9.58 12.75 2.09
N THR A 34 9.24 11.86 3.03
CA THR A 34 10.21 10.98 3.68
C THR A 34 10.90 10.05 2.66
N ARG A 35 10.16 9.56 1.67
CA ARG A 35 10.71 8.73 0.59
C ARG A 35 11.73 9.51 -0.24
N LEU A 36 11.41 10.75 -0.61
CA LEU A 36 12.32 11.62 -1.36
C LEU A 36 13.55 12.01 -0.53
N GLU A 37 13.37 12.35 0.74
CA GLU A 37 14.47 12.68 1.66
C GLU A 37 15.46 11.53 1.81
N THR A 38 14.95 10.30 1.96
CA THR A 38 15.79 9.09 2.02
C THR A 38 16.60 8.92 0.73
N ARG A 39 15.99 9.14 -0.44
CA ARG A 39 16.70 9.07 -1.73
C ARG A 39 17.77 10.14 -1.85
N ILE A 40 17.47 11.36 -1.42
CA ILE A 40 18.44 12.47 -1.40
C ILE A 40 19.63 12.10 -0.51
N SER A 41 19.37 11.57 0.68
CA SER A 41 20.42 11.11 1.60
C SER A 41 21.31 10.02 0.97
N ILE A 42 20.72 9.03 0.30
CA ILE A 42 21.48 7.98 -0.39
C ILE A 42 22.35 8.57 -1.51
N LEU A 43 21.79 9.48 -2.33
CA LEU A 43 22.54 10.13 -3.41
C LEU A 43 23.66 11.02 -2.89
N GLN A 44 23.45 11.69 -1.75
CA GLN A 44 24.49 12.45 -1.06
C GLN A 44 25.61 11.54 -0.56
N GLN A 45 25.28 10.38 0.02
CA GLN A 45 26.28 9.40 0.43
C GLN A 45 27.09 8.88 -0.76
N VAL A 46 26.44 8.55 -1.89
CA VAL A 46 27.13 8.13 -3.12
C VAL A 46 28.04 9.25 -3.64
N ARG A 47 27.55 10.49 -3.67
CA ARG A 47 28.34 11.67 -4.06
C ARG A 47 29.58 11.83 -3.18
N ASP A 48 29.43 11.71 -1.87
CA ASP A 48 30.53 11.90 -0.92
C ASP A 48 31.54 10.76 -1.03
N GLN A 49 31.11 9.52 -1.24
CA GLN A 49 31.99 8.39 -1.53
C GLN A 49 32.79 8.60 -2.82
N LEU A 50 32.16 9.10 -3.89
CA LEU A 50 32.84 9.37 -5.16
C LEU A 50 33.81 10.56 -5.07
N ARG A 51 33.53 11.55 -4.22
CA ARG A 51 34.41 12.72 -4.02
C ARG A 51 35.61 12.40 -3.12
N ASN A 52 35.47 11.46 -2.19
CA ASN A 52 36.55 11.07 -1.30
C ASN A 52 37.53 10.12 -2.01
N THR A 53 38.55 10.68 -2.63
CA THR A 53 39.59 9.94 -3.37
C THR A 53 40.49 9.08 -2.46
N ASP A 54 40.50 9.34 -1.15
CA ASP A 54 41.38 8.66 -0.19
C ASP A 54 40.89 7.25 0.22
N LYS A 55 39.64 6.89 -0.08
CA LYS A 55 39.10 5.54 0.21
C LYS A 55 38.87 4.78 -1.08
N PRO A 56 39.27 3.50 -1.18
CA PRO A 56 38.93 2.68 -2.33
C PRO A 56 37.41 2.57 -2.42
N VAL A 57 36.86 3.07 -3.53
CA VAL A 57 35.42 3.04 -3.80
C VAL A 57 35.00 1.60 -4.05
N SER A 58 34.17 1.04 -3.18
CA SER A 58 33.55 -0.27 -3.40
C SER A 58 32.37 -0.12 -4.37
N TRP A 59 32.54 -0.60 -5.59
CA TRP A 59 31.50 -0.60 -6.61
C TRP A 59 30.26 -1.40 -6.19
N ASP A 60 30.44 -2.47 -5.40
CA ASP A 60 29.34 -3.27 -4.84
C ASP A 60 28.44 -2.45 -3.93
N GLU A 61 29.02 -1.56 -3.11
CA GLU A 61 28.25 -0.71 -2.19
C GLU A 61 27.47 0.37 -2.95
N ILE A 62 28.07 0.95 -4.00
CA ILE A 62 27.37 1.88 -4.89
C ILE A 62 26.21 1.20 -5.59
N GLU A 63 26.39 -0.04 -6.06
CA GLU A 63 25.32 -0.81 -6.71
C GLU A 63 24.17 -1.11 -5.74
N ARG A 64 24.48 -1.47 -4.49
CA ARG A 64 23.49 -1.65 -3.42
C ARG A 64 22.71 -0.36 -3.13
N LEU A 65 23.41 0.76 -2.98
CA LEU A 65 22.80 2.07 -2.74
C LEU A 65 21.92 2.52 -3.91
N LYS A 66 22.39 2.29 -5.14
CA LYS A 66 21.60 2.53 -6.37
C LYS A 66 20.35 1.66 -6.43
N LYS A 67 20.44 0.39 -6.02
CA LYS A 67 19.30 -0.53 -5.93
C LYS A 67 18.30 -0.05 -4.87
N LEU A 68 18.78 0.45 -3.73
CA LEU A 68 17.94 0.97 -2.65
C LEU A 68 17.24 2.29 -3.01
N ALA A 69 17.91 3.15 -3.80
CA ALA A 69 17.34 4.41 -4.29
C ALA A 69 16.34 4.21 -5.45
N ARG A 70 16.32 3.03 -6.09
CA ARG A 70 15.41 2.75 -7.20
C ARG A 70 13.96 2.89 -6.72
N PRO A 71 13.09 3.56 -7.49
CA PRO A 71 11.67 3.56 -7.16
C PRO A 71 11.16 2.13 -7.12
N THR A 72 10.68 1.70 -5.95
CA THR A 72 9.73 0.60 -5.87
C THR A 72 8.56 0.97 -6.78
N GLN A 73 8.43 0.22 -7.88
CA GLN A 73 7.43 0.44 -8.92
C GLN A 73 6.04 0.44 -8.28
N THR A 74 5.43 1.61 -8.27
CA THR A 74 3.99 1.78 -8.15
C THR A 74 3.69 3.03 -8.94
N GLU A 75 3.63 2.84 -10.26
CA GLU A 75 2.96 3.68 -11.26
C GLU A 75 3.30 3.07 -12.63
N GLY A 76 2.55 2.03 -13.02
CA GLY A 76 2.25 1.82 -14.45
C GLY A 76 3.04 0.80 -15.28
N GLU A 77 3.94 -0.03 -14.75
CA GLU A 77 4.52 -1.11 -15.58
C GLU A 77 4.56 -2.46 -14.86
N ASP A 78 3.68 -3.35 -15.33
CA ASP A 78 3.85 -4.79 -15.34
C ASP A 78 5.29 -5.15 -15.71
N LYS A 79 6.02 -5.72 -14.76
CA LYS A 79 7.08 -6.71 -15.02
C LYS A 79 7.48 -7.41 -13.72
N SER A 80 7.02 -8.65 -13.62
CA SER A 80 7.72 -9.77 -13.00
C SER A 80 8.22 -9.58 -11.57
N ASP A 81 7.30 -9.66 -10.60
CA ASP A 81 7.50 -10.51 -9.42
C ASP A 81 6.13 -10.81 -8.82
N GLY A 82 5.83 -12.10 -8.62
CA GLY A 82 4.48 -12.67 -8.42
C GLY A 82 3.74 -12.27 -7.14
N ARG A 83 3.55 -10.97 -6.88
CA ARG A 83 2.72 -10.42 -5.82
C ARG A 83 1.94 -9.22 -6.34
N VAL A 84 0.97 -9.51 -7.20
CA VAL A 84 -0.13 -8.58 -7.45
C VAL A 84 -1.06 -8.70 -6.24
N LEU A 85 -0.83 -7.89 -5.20
CA LEU A 85 -1.93 -7.59 -4.29
C LEU A 85 -2.99 -6.90 -5.16
N PRO A 86 -4.24 -7.39 -5.19
CA PRO A 86 -5.26 -6.72 -5.97
C PRO A 86 -5.32 -5.28 -5.49
N GLU A 87 -5.18 -4.34 -6.41
CA GLU A 87 -5.34 -2.91 -6.14
C GLU A 87 -6.78 -2.72 -5.65
N VAL A 88 -7.00 -2.76 -4.33
CA VAL A 88 -8.32 -2.56 -3.74
C VAL A 88 -8.63 -1.08 -3.87
N LYS A 89 -9.12 -0.68 -5.05
CA LYS A 89 -9.76 0.60 -5.27
C LYS A 89 -11.03 0.61 -4.45
N LEU A 90 -10.94 1.15 -3.24
CA LEU A 90 -12.08 1.43 -2.39
C LEU A 90 -12.96 2.46 -3.11
N SER A 91 -14.07 2.01 -3.68
CA SER A 91 -15.07 2.92 -4.21
C SER A 91 -15.87 3.52 -3.05
N TRP A 92 -16.26 4.78 -3.16
CA TRP A 92 -17.13 5.42 -2.16
C TRP A 92 -18.43 4.65 -1.95
N THR A 93 -18.90 3.92 -2.97
CA THR A 93 -20.04 3.01 -2.87
C THR A 93 -19.81 1.88 -1.85
N ASP A 94 -18.58 1.37 -1.72
CA ASP A 94 -18.27 0.24 -0.83
C ASP A 94 -18.25 0.67 0.64
N VAL A 95 -17.93 1.94 0.90
CA VAL A 95 -17.94 2.53 2.24
C VAL A 95 -19.38 2.78 2.73
N PHE A 96 -20.28 3.23 1.84
CA PHE A 96 -21.67 3.52 2.22
C PHE A 96 -22.59 2.31 2.19
N TYR A 97 -22.41 1.39 1.25
CA TYR A 97 -23.29 0.22 1.10
C TYR A 97 -22.72 -1.05 1.75
N GLY A 98 -21.51 -0.97 2.31
CA GLY A 98 -20.75 -2.13 2.73
C GLY A 98 -20.24 -2.92 1.53
N ARG A 99 -19.13 -3.65 1.72
CA ARG A 99 -18.57 -4.51 0.68
C ARG A 99 -19.59 -5.58 0.33
N LYS A 100 -20.21 -5.47 -0.85
CA LYS A 100 -20.92 -6.62 -1.43
C LYS A 100 -19.86 -7.66 -1.73
N LEU A 101 -19.97 -8.83 -1.11
CA LEU A 101 -19.09 -9.95 -1.47
C LEU A 101 -19.17 -10.14 -2.99
N PRO A 102 -18.01 -10.34 -3.65
CA PRO A 102 -18.01 -10.62 -5.07
C PRO A 102 -18.92 -11.82 -5.32
N LYS A 103 -19.87 -11.64 -6.25
CA LYS A 103 -20.66 -12.73 -6.82
C LYS A 103 -19.69 -13.80 -7.31
N GLU A 104 -20.04 -15.06 -7.07
CA GLU A 104 -19.26 -16.30 -7.23
C GLU A 104 -18.74 -16.61 -8.66
N GLU A 105 -18.59 -15.61 -9.54
CA GLU A 105 -18.24 -15.82 -10.96
C GLU A 105 -16.81 -15.41 -11.32
N ASP A 106 -16.11 -14.63 -10.48
CA ASP A 106 -14.66 -14.42 -10.61
C ASP A 106 -13.94 -15.36 -9.64
N GLU A 107 -13.32 -16.39 -10.20
CA GLU A 107 -12.45 -17.33 -9.48
C GLU A 107 -11.50 -16.57 -8.54
N VAL A 108 -11.80 -16.63 -7.26
CA VAL A 108 -10.86 -16.26 -6.21
C VAL A 108 -9.75 -17.29 -6.30
N VAL A 109 -8.68 -16.95 -7.04
CA VAL A 109 -7.40 -17.64 -6.97
C VAL A 109 -6.87 -17.38 -5.55
N LEU A 110 -7.34 -18.20 -4.61
CA LEU A 110 -6.89 -18.22 -3.23
C LEU A 110 -5.37 -18.36 -3.25
N SER A 111 -4.70 -17.39 -2.65
CA SER A 111 -3.27 -17.45 -2.37
C SER A 111 -2.95 -18.78 -1.69
N GLU A 112 -1.87 -19.45 -2.10
CA GLU A 112 -1.46 -20.75 -1.54
C GLU A 112 -1.31 -20.72 0.00
N TRP A 113 -1.06 -19.53 0.55
CA TRP A 113 -0.99 -19.29 1.98
C TRP A 113 -2.36 -19.31 2.67
N ASP A 114 -3.39 -18.79 2.02
CA ASP A 114 -4.76 -18.82 2.55
C ASP A 114 -5.29 -20.25 2.60
N LYS A 115 -4.92 -21.08 1.62
CA LYS A 115 -5.22 -22.53 1.64
C LYS A 115 -4.54 -23.22 2.82
N LYS A 116 -3.26 -22.93 3.07
CA LYS A 116 -2.53 -23.49 4.21
C LYS A 116 -3.11 -23.08 5.55
N ASP A 117 -3.56 -21.83 5.69
CA ASP A 117 -4.17 -21.37 6.94
C ASP A 117 -5.54 -22.02 7.17
N LEU A 118 -6.33 -22.22 6.11
CA LEU A 118 -7.59 -22.96 6.20
C LEU A 118 -7.38 -24.43 6.57
N GLU A 119 -6.37 -25.08 6.00
CA GLU A 119 -6.01 -26.47 6.35
C GLU A 119 -5.54 -26.58 7.80
N LYS A 120 -4.75 -25.60 8.27
CA LYS A 120 -4.32 -25.54 9.65
C LYS A 120 -5.51 -25.37 10.61
N LEU A 121 -6.40 -24.42 10.33
CA LEU A 121 -7.62 -24.21 11.12
C LEU A 121 -8.53 -25.44 11.15
N LYS A 122 -8.63 -26.15 10.02
CA LYS A 122 -9.40 -27.40 9.94
C LYS A 122 -8.79 -28.51 10.79
N SER A 123 -7.47 -28.69 10.74
CA SER A 123 -6.79 -29.69 11.58
C SER A 123 -6.87 -29.38 13.08
N GLU A 124 -6.86 -28.11 13.46
CA GLU A 124 -7.05 -27.67 14.85
C GLU A 124 -8.48 -27.89 15.35
N LEU A 125 -9.47 -27.85 14.46
CA LEU A 125 -10.87 -28.13 14.78
C LEU A 125 -11.14 -29.63 14.91
N GLU A 126 -10.59 -30.44 14.00
CA GLU A 126 -10.73 -31.90 14.01
C GLU A 126 -9.92 -32.55 15.15
N GLY A 127 -8.78 -31.98 15.54
CA GLY A 127 -8.00 -32.43 16.70
C GLY A 127 -8.55 -32.02 18.07
N LYS A 128 -9.65 -31.26 18.10
CA LYS A 128 -10.35 -30.82 19.32
C LYS A 128 -11.68 -31.55 19.58
N SER A 129 -12.01 -32.55 18.78
CA SER A 129 -13.09 -33.51 19.07
C SER A 129 -12.54 -34.83 19.63
#